data_AF-X0UCZ9-F1
#
_entry.id   AF-X0UCZ9-F1
#
_cell.length_a   1.000
_cell.length_b   1.000
_cell.length_c   1.000
_cell.angle_alpha   90.00
_cell.angle_beta   90.00
_cell.angle_gamma   90.00
#
_symmetry.space_group_name_H-M   'P 1'
#
loop_
_entity.id
_entity.type
_entity.pdbx_description
1 polymer ?
#
loop_
_entity_poly.entity_id
_entity_poly.type
_entity_poly.pdbx_seq_one_letter_code
_entity_poly.pdbx_strand_id
1 'polypeptide(L)'
;VKESGGRIVLPSREHERERLREALARYQFFHASERLGYKIGRFRWIIDYFKSNKPHGIDIEKLFSQATSGVSLEDYMIVCLSLLVKWVNISTKKVDLTKDWVTCTEVYFRETKLDKTSIESVLDMIAMLPQEFKSLYDESINEVLGGHEQFHYNFMPFVWKPLIWFQDKKCFICPSAEYLFDKATEGIYRTIETLLRQEKRVKERDTFSIAWGDAFEQYISSCFSEAFGKNYYPNLTDKKTREQKLDGLIDSSNFIFLVEIKNMHWSYKTMVSRKLEA
;
A
#
# COMPACT_ATOMS: atom_id res chain seq x y z
N VAL A 1 -31.38 14.14 13.43
CA VAL A 1 -29.97 13.74 13.59
C VAL A 1 -29.54 13.19 12.24
N LYS A 2 -28.73 13.94 11.48
CA LYS A 2 -28.40 13.64 10.08
C LYS A 2 -27.01 12.97 10.05
N GLU A 3 -26.95 11.78 9.46
CA GLU A 3 -25.71 11.08 9.15
C GLU A 3 -24.95 11.85 8.05
N SER A 4 -23.74 12.29 8.37
CA SER A 4 -22.82 12.96 7.47
C SER A 4 -21.80 11.95 6.93
N GLY A 5 -22.13 11.31 5.80
CA GLY A 5 -21.19 10.51 5.02
C GLY A 5 -20.09 11.40 4.39
N GLY A 6 -18.83 11.05 4.67
CA GLY A 6 -17.64 11.76 4.20
C GLY A 6 -17.51 11.72 2.68
N ARG A 7 -17.26 12.88 2.07
CA ARG A 7 -17.10 13.06 0.61
C ARG A 7 -15.62 13.02 0.26
N ILE A 8 -15.18 12.13 -0.63
CA ILE A 8 -13.80 12.08 -1.17
C ILE A 8 -13.64 13.14 -2.28
N VAL A 9 -12.44 13.68 -2.42
CA VAL A 9 -11.97 14.41 -3.62
C VAL A 9 -10.54 13.91 -3.83
N LEU A 10 -10.15 13.49 -5.04
CA LEU A 10 -8.94 12.69 -5.34
C LEU A 10 -7.72 13.48 -5.88
N PRO A 11 -6.51 12.84 -6.01
CA PRO A 11 -5.25 13.42 -6.51
C PRO A 11 -5.30 14.00 -7.92
N SER A 12 -4.30 14.82 -8.26
CA SER A 12 -4.20 15.41 -9.60
C SER A 12 -4.18 14.31 -10.66
N ARG A 13 -4.82 14.58 -11.81
CA ARG A 13 -4.96 13.65 -12.95
C ARG A 13 -3.66 12.95 -13.36
N GLU A 14 -2.51 13.59 -13.16
CA GLU A 14 -1.19 13.02 -13.47
C GLU A 14 -0.79 11.86 -12.53
N HIS A 15 -1.09 11.95 -11.23
CA HIS A 15 -0.75 10.88 -10.28
C HIS A 15 -1.59 9.62 -10.48
N GLU A 16 -2.89 9.77 -10.72
CA GLU A 16 -3.77 8.62 -11.02
C GLU A 16 -3.42 8.00 -12.37
N ARG A 17 -3.11 8.81 -13.39
CA ARG A 17 -2.66 8.29 -14.69
C ARG A 17 -1.34 7.52 -14.57
N GLU A 18 -0.40 7.97 -13.73
CA GLU A 18 0.85 7.27 -13.53
C GLU A 18 0.67 5.99 -12.69
N ARG A 19 -0.25 5.98 -11.70
CA ARG A 19 -0.67 4.74 -11.00
C ARG A 19 -1.37 3.75 -11.92
N LEU A 20 -2.19 4.22 -12.85
CA LEU A 20 -2.92 3.37 -13.80
C LEU A 20 -1.96 2.83 -14.86
N ARG A 21 -0.99 3.63 -15.29
CA ARG A 21 0.18 3.17 -16.06
C ARG A 21 1.03 2.21 -15.27
N GLU A 22 1.20 2.39 -13.97
CA GLU A 22 1.96 1.48 -13.12
C GLU A 22 1.19 0.19 -12.88
N ALA A 23 -0.13 0.21 -12.75
CA ALA A 23 -0.98 -0.98 -12.67
C ALA A 23 -1.01 -1.74 -14.01
N LEU A 24 -1.07 -1.02 -15.13
CA LEU A 24 -0.93 -1.57 -16.48
C LEU A 24 0.48 -2.08 -16.76
N ALA A 25 1.51 -1.36 -16.32
CA ALA A 25 2.90 -1.79 -16.40
C ALA A 25 3.13 -2.95 -15.43
N ARG A 26 2.46 -3.00 -14.28
CA ARG A 26 2.48 -4.16 -13.38
C ARG A 26 1.86 -5.36 -14.10
N TYR A 27 0.69 -5.18 -14.68
CA TYR A 27 0.02 -6.16 -15.53
C TYR A 27 0.86 -6.59 -16.75
N GLN A 28 1.64 -5.69 -17.36
CA GLN A 28 2.44 -5.94 -18.57
C GLN A 28 3.89 -6.37 -18.28
N PHE A 29 4.45 -6.09 -17.09
CA PHE A 29 5.84 -6.31 -16.70
C PHE A 29 6.00 -7.40 -15.62
N PHE A 30 4.94 -7.77 -14.88
CA PHE A 30 5.04 -8.68 -13.72
C PHE A 30 4.79 -10.15 -14.04
N HIS A 31 5.63 -10.68 -14.94
CA HIS A 31 6.23 -11.99 -14.70
C HIS A 31 7.45 -11.92 -13.74
N ALA A 32 7.71 -10.76 -13.11
CA ALA A 32 8.64 -10.59 -12.00
C ALA A 32 7.96 -9.92 -10.79
N SER A 33 7.17 -10.67 -10.02
CA SER A 33 6.57 -10.19 -8.77
C SER A 33 7.56 -10.18 -7.61
N GLU A 34 7.75 -9.01 -7.01
CA GLU A 34 8.29 -8.91 -5.65
C GLU A 34 7.46 -9.83 -4.75
N ARG A 35 8.10 -10.79 -4.10
CA ARG A 35 7.40 -11.82 -3.34
C ARG A 35 6.59 -11.17 -2.21
N LEU A 36 5.36 -11.67 -2.04
CA LEU A 36 4.39 -11.24 -1.02
C LEU A 36 5.02 -10.86 0.33
N GLY A 37 5.86 -11.74 0.87
CA GLY A 37 6.53 -11.54 2.16
C GLY A 37 7.45 -10.31 2.20
N TYR A 38 8.15 -9.99 1.11
CA TYR A 38 9.03 -8.82 1.07
C TYR A 38 8.25 -7.51 1.11
N LYS A 39 7.13 -7.42 0.39
CA LYS A 39 6.27 -6.24 0.46
C LYS A 39 5.69 -6.08 1.86
N ILE A 40 5.12 -7.13 2.45
CA ILE A 40 4.58 -7.07 3.83
C ILE A 40 5.66 -6.62 4.82
N GLY A 41 6.85 -7.22 4.74
CA GLY A 41 7.99 -6.85 5.58
C GLY A 41 8.39 -5.38 5.42
N ARG A 42 8.47 -4.88 4.18
CA ARG A 42 8.74 -3.48 3.88
C ARG A 42 7.72 -2.54 4.50
N PHE A 43 6.43 -2.79 4.29
CA PHE A 43 5.39 -1.93 4.84
C PHE A 43 5.39 -1.97 6.37
N ARG A 44 5.58 -3.14 6.97
CA ARG A 44 5.71 -3.23 8.43
C ARG A 44 6.89 -2.41 8.95
N TRP A 45 8.06 -2.51 8.30
CA TRP A 45 9.22 -1.72 8.65
C TRP A 45 8.95 -0.21 8.55
N ILE A 46 8.30 0.24 7.47
CA ILE A 46 7.93 1.66 7.29
C ILE A 46 7.04 2.12 8.45
N ILE A 47 6.02 1.35 8.81
CA ILE A 47 5.14 1.69 9.94
C ILE A 47 5.93 1.76 11.25
N ASP A 48 6.79 0.78 11.53
CA ASP A 48 7.62 0.77 12.75
C ASP A 48 8.61 1.96 12.76
N TYR A 49 9.11 2.37 11.59
CA TYR A 49 9.93 3.57 11.42
C TYR A 49 9.14 4.84 11.77
N PHE A 50 7.90 4.98 11.29
CA PHE A 50 7.04 6.12 11.66
C PHE A 50 6.76 6.15 13.17
N LYS A 51 6.44 5.01 13.78
CA LYS A 51 6.18 4.92 15.23
C LYS A 51 7.40 5.35 16.06
N SER A 52 8.59 4.96 15.62
CA SER A 52 9.84 5.19 16.37
C SER A 52 10.44 6.58 16.12
N ASN A 53 10.40 7.07 14.89
CA ASN A 53 11.15 8.26 14.46
C ASN A 53 10.28 9.49 14.21
N LYS A 54 8.95 9.31 14.02
CA LYS A 54 7.99 10.39 13.70
C LYS A 54 8.54 11.34 12.62
N PRO A 55 8.86 10.84 11.42
CA PRO A 55 9.44 11.65 10.36
C PRO A 55 8.56 12.87 10.09
N HIS A 56 9.17 14.05 10.02
CA HIS A 56 8.48 15.35 9.88
C HIS A 56 7.44 15.64 10.97
N GLY A 57 7.57 15.03 12.15
CA GLY A 57 6.62 15.17 13.25
C GLY A 57 5.29 14.45 13.03
N ILE A 58 5.20 13.58 12.02
CA ILE A 58 3.98 12.85 11.69
C ILE A 58 3.72 11.73 12.71
N ASP A 59 2.53 11.76 13.30
CA ASP A 59 1.98 10.68 14.12
C ASP A 59 1.06 9.80 13.26
N ILE A 60 1.62 8.71 12.73
CA ILE A 60 0.91 7.82 11.81
C ILE A 60 -0.29 7.12 12.45
N GLU A 61 -0.19 6.76 13.73
CA GLU A 61 -1.27 6.05 14.44
C GLU A 61 -2.45 6.99 14.64
N LYS A 62 -2.18 8.24 15.03
CA LYS A 62 -3.21 9.26 15.15
C LYS A 62 -3.86 9.59 13.82
N LEU A 63 -3.07 9.80 12.76
CA LEU A 63 -3.62 10.11 11.43
C LEU A 63 -4.46 8.95 10.89
N PHE A 64 -4.00 7.72 11.07
CA PHE A 64 -4.75 6.55 10.65
C PHE A 64 -6.06 6.42 11.42
N SER A 65 -6.02 6.51 12.76
CA SER A 65 -7.22 6.45 13.61
C SER A 65 -8.23 7.55 13.26
N GLN A 66 -7.76 8.77 12.94
CA GLN A 66 -8.62 9.84 12.42
C GLN A 66 -9.27 9.44 11.09
N ALA A 67 -8.49 8.88 10.16
CA ALA A 67 -8.96 8.52 8.82
C ALA A 67 -9.97 7.37 8.82
N THR A 68 -9.94 6.54 9.87
CA THR A 68 -10.78 5.34 9.98
C THR A 68 -11.87 5.47 11.03
N SER A 69 -12.09 6.68 11.60
CA SER A 69 -13.05 6.91 12.69
C SER A 69 -12.80 6.04 13.92
N GLY A 70 -11.54 5.80 14.27
CA GLY A 70 -11.14 5.15 15.51
C GLY A 70 -10.45 3.80 15.37
N VAL A 71 -10.34 3.22 14.16
CA VAL A 71 -9.68 1.92 13.98
C VAL A 71 -8.18 2.04 14.30
N SER A 72 -7.70 1.17 15.20
CA SER A 72 -6.29 1.05 15.52
C SER A 72 -5.50 0.57 14.31
N LEU A 73 -4.33 1.17 14.07
CA LEU A 73 -3.44 0.76 12.99
C LEU A 73 -2.95 -0.69 13.17
N GLU A 74 -2.73 -1.13 14.42
CA GLU A 74 -2.29 -2.49 14.72
C GLU A 74 -3.39 -3.51 14.40
N ASP A 75 -4.62 -3.25 14.85
CA ASP A 75 -5.76 -4.12 14.57
C ASP A 75 -6.03 -4.23 13.08
N TYR A 76 -5.94 -3.10 12.36
CA TYR A 76 -6.04 -3.06 10.91
C TYR A 76 -5.02 -3.98 10.24
N MET A 77 -3.74 -3.87 10.62
CA MET A 77 -2.68 -4.70 10.06
C MET A 77 -2.88 -6.19 10.38
N ILE A 78 -3.22 -6.53 11.63
CA ILE A 78 -3.41 -7.93 12.05
C ILE A 78 -4.59 -8.56 11.31
N VAL A 79 -5.74 -7.88 11.24
CA VAL A 79 -6.92 -8.40 10.55
C VAL A 79 -6.65 -8.55 9.05
N CYS A 80 -6.10 -7.52 8.39
CA CYS A 80 -5.79 -7.60 6.96
C CYS A 80 -4.79 -8.72 6.65
N LEU A 81 -3.73 -8.86 7.44
CA LEU A 81 -2.74 -9.93 7.27
C LEU A 81 -3.34 -11.31 7.51
N SER A 82 -4.17 -11.46 8.55
CA SER A 82 -4.86 -12.72 8.85
C SER A 82 -5.76 -13.16 7.70
N LEU A 83 -6.50 -12.23 7.10
CA LEU A 83 -7.34 -12.51 5.94
C LEU A 83 -6.51 -12.81 4.70
N LEU A 84 -5.41 -12.09 4.49
CA LEU A 84 -4.51 -12.29 3.36
C LEU A 84 -3.91 -13.70 3.39
N VAL A 85 -3.41 -14.14 4.55
CA VAL A 85 -2.90 -15.51 4.76
C VAL A 85 -3.94 -16.56 4.40
N LYS A 86 -5.21 -16.34 4.75
CA LYS A 86 -6.31 -17.25 4.35
C LYS A 86 -6.37 -17.39 2.83
N TRP A 87 -6.44 -16.25 2.13
CA TRP A 87 -6.79 -16.19 0.71
C TRP A 87 -5.65 -16.52 -0.23
N VAL A 88 -4.41 -16.28 0.16
CA VAL A 88 -3.24 -16.77 -0.60
C VAL A 88 -3.07 -18.28 -0.48
N ASN A 89 -3.66 -18.91 0.54
CA ASN A 89 -3.58 -20.36 0.77
C ASN A 89 -4.80 -21.14 0.24
N ILE A 90 -5.84 -20.49 -0.30
CA ILE A 90 -6.88 -21.22 -1.04
C ILE A 90 -6.23 -21.80 -2.30
N SER A 91 -6.01 -23.11 -2.32
CA SER A 91 -5.32 -23.79 -3.43
C SER A 91 -6.13 -23.67 -4.72
N THR A 92 -5.46 -23.25 -5.80
CA THR A 92 -6.04 -23.10 -7.15
C THR A 92 -6.36 -24.43 -7.86
N LYS A 93 -6.01 -25.59 -7.30
CA LYS A 93 -6.10 -26.87 -8.04
C LYS A 93 -7.54 -27.38 -8.25
N LYS A 94 -8.44 -27.18 -7.28
CA LYS A 94 -9.91 -27.38 -7.40
C LYS A 94 -10.56 -26.58 -6.28
N VAL A 95 -11.14 -25.44 -6.63
CA VAL A 95 -11.81 -24.54 -5.69
C VAL A 95 -13.27 -24.99 -5.51
N ASP A 96 -13.68 -25.29 -4.28
CA ASP A 96 -15.11 -25.40 -3.95
C ASP A 96 -15.67 -24.00 -3.68
N LEU A 97 -16.34 -23.43 -4.67
CA LEU A 97 -16.97 -22.10 -4.59
C LEU A 97 -18.00 -21.99 -3.46
N THR A 98 -18.48 -23.11 -2.90
CA THR A 98 -19.47 -23.12 -1.81
C THR A 98 -18.85 -23.19 -0.42
N LYS A 99 -17.61 -23.67 -0.27
CA LYS A 99 -16.98 -23.90 1.04
C LYS A 99 -15.72 -23.08 1.29
N ASP A 100 -14.92 -22.82 0.26
CA ASP A 100 -13.59 -22.23 0.46
C ASP A 100 -13.59 -20.71 0.33
N TRP A 101 -14.53 -20.13 -0.42
CA TRP A 101 -14.59 -18.69 -0.70
C TRP A 101 -15.40 -17.91 0.33
N VAL A 102 -16.31 -18.60 1.01
CA VAL A 102 -17.19 -18.07 2.06
C VAL A 102 -16.46 -18.08 3.39
N THR A 103 -16.25 -16.91 3.98
CA THR A 103 -15.69 -16.77 5.33
C THR A 103 -16.69 -16.15 6.26
N CYS A 104 -17.08 -16.88 7.30
CA CYS A 104 -17.92 -16.33 8.36
C CYS A 104 -17.06 -15.83 9.52
N THR A 105 -17.34 -14.62 10.00
CA THR A 105 -16.53 -13.92 11.00
C THR A 105 -16.41 -14.71 12.30
N GLU A 106 -17.53 -15.20 12.82
CA GLU A 106 -17.62 -15.95 14.08
C GLU A 106 -16.87 -17.28 14.04
N VAL A 107 -16.68 -17.87 12.85
CA VAL A 107 -15.94 -19.12 12.68
C VAL A 107 -14.45 -18.84 12.50
N TYR A 108 -14.11 -17.89 11.63
CA TYR A 108 -12.73 -17.62 11.24
C TYR A 108 -11.93 -16.96 12.36
N PHE A 109 -12.52 -15.99 13.06
CA PHE A 109 -11.84 -15.25 14.12
C PHE A 109 -12.02 -15.84 15.52
N ARG A 110 -12.71 -16.98 15.64
CA ARG A 110 -13.10 -17.61 16.91
C ARG A 110 -11.94 -17.81 17.89
N GLU A 111 -10.77 -18.18 17.37
CA GLU A 111 -9.59 -18.54 18.17
C GLU A 111 -8.57 -17.39 18.24
N THR A 112 -8.92 -16.22 17.71
CA THR A 112 -8.05 -15.05 17.76
C THR A 112 -8.17 -14.34 19.11
N LYS A 113 -7.11 -13.61 19.50
CA LYS A 113 -7.11 -12.75 20.69
C LYS A 113 -7.70 -11.36 20.42
N LEU A 114 -8.04 -11.05 19.17
CA LEU A 114 -8.65 -9.79 18.80
C LEU A 114 -10.09 -9.76 19.33
N ASP A 115 -10.49 -8.62 19.89
CA ASP A 115 -11.88 -8.46 20.29
C ASP A 115 -12.78 -8.28 19.07
N LYS A 116 -14.05 -8.64 19.27
CA LYS A 116 -15.07 -8.63 18.21
C LYS A 116 -15.26 -7.24 17.60
N THR A 117 -15.21 -6.20 18.41
CA THR A 117 -15.44 -4.81 17.97
C THR A 117 -14.32 -4.35 17.04
N SER A 118 -13.06 -4.64 17.38
CA SER A 118 -11.92 -4.34 16.51
C SER A 118 -12.01 -5.08 15.18
N ILE A 119 -12.34 -6.37 15.19
CA ILE A 119 -12.55 -7.14 13.95
C ILE A 119 -13.66 -6.52 13.08
N GLU A 120 -14.83 -6.25 13.66
CA GLU A 120 -15.97 -5.67 12.95
C GLU A 120 -15.63 -4.30 12.37
N SER A 121 -14.95 -3.44 13.13
CA SER A 121 -14.54 -2.10 12.67
C SER A 121 -13.59 -2.16 11.47
N VAL A 122 -12.63 -3.09 11.46
CA VAL A 122 -11.74 -3.28 10.32
C VAL A 122 -12.51 -3.85 9.13
N LEU A 123 -13.37 -4.85 9.36
CA LEU A 123 -14.15 -5.47 8.29
C LEU A 123 -15.10 -4.48 7.63
N ASP A 124 -15.80 -3.63 8.39
CA ASP A 124 -16.64 -2.57 7.83
C ASP A 124 -15.86 -1.57 6.96
N MET A 125 -14.57 -1.37 7.25
CA MET A 125 -13.70 -0.52 6.44
C MET A 125 -13.29 -1.18 5.11
N ILE A 126 -13.09 -2.50 5.10
CA ILE A 126 -12.52 -3.22 3.94
C ILE A 126 -13.55 -4.08 3.18
N ALA A 127 -14.78 -4.15 3.67
CA ALA A 127 -15.87 -4.89 3.06
C ALA A 127 -17.01 -3.97 2.62
N MET A 128 -17.61 -4.28 1.47
CA MET A 128 -18.82 -3.64 0.98
C MET A 128 -20.00 -4.60 0.96
N LEU A 129 -21.20 -4.08 1.10
CA LEU A 129 -22.42 -4.77 0.76
C LEU A 129 -22.62 -4.77 -0.76
N PRO A 130 -23.28 -5.78 -1.36
CA PRO A 130 -23.47 -5.85 -2.82
C PRO A 130 -24.15 -4.60 -3.40
N GLN A 131 -25.11 -4.02 -2.68
CA GLN A 131 -25.81 -2.80 -3.08
C GLN A 131 -24.93 -1.54 -3.09
N GLU A 132 -23.81 -1.54 -2.36
CA GLU A 132 -22.87 -0.40 -2.33
C GLU A 132 -21.94 -0.38 -3.55
N PHE A 133 -21.88 -1.48 -4.32
CA PHE A 133 -20.98 -1.60 -5.47
C PHE A 133 -21.18 -0.48 -6.47
N LYS A 134 -22.44 -0.20 -6.86
CA LYS A 134 -22.75 0.81 -7.87
C LYS A 134 -22.33 2.20 -7.41
N SER A 135 -22.64 2.58 -6.17
CA SER A 135 -22.26 3.88 -5.64
C SER A 135 -20.73 4.05 -5.58
N LEU A 136 -20.01 3.02 -5.13
CA LEU A 136 -18.54 3.04 -5.07
C LEU A 136 -17.90 3.08 -6.47
N TYR A 137 -18.53 2.42 -7.44
CA TYR A 137 -18.10 2.46 -8.84
C TYR A 137 -18.32 3.85 -9.43
N ASP A 138 -19.52 4.42 -9.29
CA ASP A 138 -19.86 5.76 -9.78
C ASP A 138 -18.94 6.83 -9.16
N GLU A 139 -18.64 6.71 -7.87
CA GLU A 139 -17.65 7.56 -7.17
C GLU A 139 -16.26 7.41 -7.81
N SER A 140 -15.80 6.17 -8.02
CA SER A 140 -14.52 5.90 -8.66
C SER A 140 -14.44 6.49 -10.08
N ILE A 141 -15.47 6.36 -10.90
CA ILE A 141 -15.49 6.92 -12.26
C ILE A 141 -15.43 8.46 -12.23
N ASN A 142 -16.26 9.09 -11.40
CA ASN A 142 -16.38 10.54 -11.39
C ASN A 142 -15.16 11.21 -10.77
N GLU A 143 -14.63 10.65 -9.69
CA GLU A 143 -13.55 11.28 -8.93
C GLU A 143 -12.16 10.86 -9.41
N VAL A 144 -11.95 9.59 -9.78
CA VAL A 144 -10.64 9.08 -10.19
C VAL A 144 -10.42 9.34 -11.68
N LEU A 145 -11.42 8.99 -12.49
CA LEU A 145 -11.31 8.97 -13.94
C LEU A 145 -11.89 10.23 -14.59
N GLY A 146 -12.37 11.18 -13.78
CA GLY A 146 -12.92 12.45 -14.25
C GLY A 146 -14.12 12.27 -15.19
N GLY A 147 -14.97 11.27 -14.93
CA GLY A 147 -16.16 10.98 -15.71
C GLY A 147 -15.92 10.13 -16.96
N HIS A 148 -14.71 9.66 -17.20
CA HIS A 148 -14.40 8.77 -18.32
C HIS A 148 -14.69 7.31 -17.96
N GLU A 149 -15.93 6.89 -18.19
CA GLU A 149 -16.33 5.49 -18.00
C GLU A 149 -15.68 4.58 -19.04
N GLN A 150 -15.04 3.51 -18.57
CA GLN A 150 -14.63 2.38 -19.41
C GLN A 150 -14.88 1.09 -18.63
N PHE A 151 -15.42 0.07 -19.29
CA PHE A 151 -15.76 -1.23 -18.69
C PHE A 151 -14.58 -1.86 -17.92
N HIS A 152 -13.35 -1.60 -18.37
CA HIS A 152 -12.13 -2.09 -17.73
C HIS A 152 -11.93 -1.59 -16.28
N TYR A 153 -12.68 -0.59 -15.80
CA TYR A 153 -12.54 -0.02 -14.45
C TYR A 153 -13.55 -0.54 -13.43
N ASN A 154 -14.37 -1.53 -13.80
CA ASN A 154 -15.33 -2.17 -12.88
C ASN A 154 -14.69 -2.80 -11.62
N PHE A 155 -13.35 -2.93 -11.60
CA PHE A 155 -12.62 -3.44 -10.45
C PHE A 155 -12.35 -2.41 -9.35
N MET A 156 -12.51 -1.10 -9.63
CA MET A 156 -12.11 -0.02 -8.72
C MET A 156 -12.73 -0.10 -7.32
N PRO A 157 -14.02 -0.47 -7.13
CA PRO A 157 -14.57 -0.67 -5.79
C PRO A 157 -13.79 -1.67 -4.95
N PHE A 158 -13.24 -2.72 -5.55
CA PHE A 158 -12.47 -3.75 -4.85
C PHE A 158 -11.11 -3.27 -4.39
N VAL A 159 -10.53 -2.25 -5.03
CA VAL A 159 -9.29 -1.60 -4.57
C VAL A 159 -9.51 -0.95 -3.19
N TRP A 160 -10.71 -0.43 -2.94
CA TRP A 160 -11.07 0.21 -1.69
C TRP A 160 -11.58 -0.78 -0.66
N LYS A 161 -12.50 -1.65 -1.09
CA LYS A 161 -13.21 -2.64 -0.29
C LYS A 161 -13.03 -4.02 -0.93
N PRO A 162 -11.91 -4.71 -0.64
CA PRO A 162 -11.57 -6.00 -1.26
C PRO A 162 -12.53 -7.14 -0.90
N LEU A 163 -13.39 -6.96 0.09
CA LEU A 163 -14.34 -7.98 0.55
C LEU A 163 -15.78 -7.60 0.19
N ILE A 164 -16.61 -8.61 -0.04
CA ILE A 164 -18.05 -8.43 -0.22
C ILE A 164 -18.77 -9.17 0.90
N TRP A 165 -19.54 -8.43 1.70
CA TRP A 165 -20.44 -8.96 2.72
C TRP A 165 -21.61 -9.73 2.08
N PHE A 166 -22.05 -10.79 2.73
CA PHE A 166 -23.30 -11.49 2.44
C PHE A 166 -23.87 -12.12 3.73
N GLN A 167 -25.11 -12.64 3.67
CA GLN A 167 -25.82 -13.18 4.84
C GLN A 167 -25.83 -12.22 6.04
N ASP A 168 -26.40 -11.02 5.86
CA ASP A 168 -26.57 -10.02 6.93
C ASP A 168 -25.26 -9.68 7.67
N LYS A 169 -24.17 -9.46 6.91
CA LYS A 169 -22.81 -9.17 7.41
C LYS A 169 -22.21 -10.26 8.31
N LYS A 170 -22.68 -11.50 8.21
CA LYS A 170 -22.07 -12.63 8.96
C LYS A 170 -20.88 -13.23 8.22
N CYS A 171 -20.91 -13.20 6.91
CA CYS A 171 -19.91 -13.83 6.08
C CYS A 171 -19.49 -12.94 4.91
N PHE A 172 -18.28 -13.11 4.42
CA PHE A 172 -17.73 -12.34 3.32
C PHE A 172 -16.93 -13.22 2.35
N ILE A 173 -16.84 -12.75 1.10
CA ILE A 173 -15.99 -13.32 0.06
C ILE A 173 -14.93 -12.30 -0.35
N CYS A 174 -13.80 -12.76 -0.87
CA CYS A 174 -12.82 -11.88 -1.51
C CYS A 174 -12.65 -12.30 -2.97
N PRO A 175 -13.07 -11.45 -3.91
CA PRO A 175 -12.98 -11.76 -5.33
C PRO A 175 -11.54 -11.97 -5.83
N SER A 176 -10.56 -11.31 -5.19
CA SER A 176 -9.14 -11.46 -5.49
C SER A 176 -8.27 -11.13 -4.28
N ALA A 177 -7.35 -12.03 -3.96
CA ALA A 177 -6.35 -11.82 -2.91
C ALA A 177 -5.42 -10.63 -3.20
N GLU A 178 -5.28 -10.20 -4.46
CA GLU A 178 -4.43 -9.06 -4.84
C GLU A 178 -4.98 -7.74 -4.29
N TYR A 179 -6.30 -7.55 -4.24
CA TYR A 179 -6.87 -6.35 -3.65
C TYR A 179 -6.70 -6.31 -2.14
N LEU A 180 -6.83 -7.46 -1.48
CA LEU A 180 -6.57 -7.58 -0.06
C LEU A 180 -5.08 -7.37 0.25
N PHE A 181 -4.21 -7.79 -0.66
CA PHE A 181 -2.78 -7.55 -0.58
C PHE A 181 -2.45 -6.05 -0.65
N ASP A 182 -2.99 -5.33 -1.63
CA ASP A 182 -2.87 -3.87 -1.73
C ASP A 182 -3.41 -3.18 -0.47
N LYS A 183 -4.54 -3.66 0.06
CA LYS A 183 -5.14 -3.13 1.28
C LYS A 183 -4.25 -3.33 2.49
N ALA A 184 -3.68 -4.53 2.67
CA ALA A 184 -2.76 -4.84 3.76
C ALA A 184 -1.42 -4.07 3.71
N THR A 185 -1.08 -3.49 2.56
CA THR A 185 0.20 -2.83 2.32
C THR A 185 0.02 -1.32 2.07
N GLU A 186 -0.18 -0.92 0.82
CA GLU A 186 -0.36 0.48 0.41
C GLU A 186 -1.64 1.12 0.97
N GLY A 187 -2.60 0.30 1.45
CA GLY A 187 -3.86 0.77 2.01
C GLY A 187 -3.72 1.77 3.16
N ILE A 188 -2.69 1.66 4.00
CA ILE A 188 -2.46 2.59 5.13
C ILE A 188 -2.19 4.00 4.61
N TYR A 189 -1.23 4.12 3.68
CA TYR A 189 -0.89 5.39 3.04
C TYR A 189 -2.12 6.00 2.36
N ARG A 190 -2.83 5.21 1.56
CA ARG A 190 -4.00 5.67 0.82
C ARG A 190 -5.12 6.16 1.75
N THR A 191 -5.40 5.43 2.82
CA THR A 191 -6.43 5.82 3.81
C THR A 191 -6.11 7.18 4.43
N ILE A 192 -4.86 7.41 4.86
CA ILE A 192 -4.44 8.70 5.44
C ILE A 192 -4.44 9.81 4.39
N GLU A 193 -3.84 9.56 3.22
CA GLU A 193 -3.74 10.55 2.14
C GLU A 193 -5.13 11.02 1.69
N THR A 194 -6.07 10.07 1.58
CA THR A 194 -7.47 10.34 1.23
C THR A 194 -8.13 11.25 2.26
N LEU A 195 -8.02 10.96 3.55
CA LEU A 195 -8.55 11.83 4.61
C LEU A 195 -7.98 13.25 4.48
N LEU A 196 -6.65 13.38 4.44
CA LEU A 196 -5.98 14.69 4.42
C LEU A 196 -6.42 15.51 3.20
N ARG A 197 -6.65 14.84 2.08
CA ARG A 197 -7.16 15.46 0.86
C ARG A 197 -8.62 15.90 0.99
N GLN A 198 -9.48 15.06 1.53
CA GLN A 198 -10.89 15.37 1.80
C GLN A 198 -11.09 16.59 2.67
N GLU A 199 -10.30 16.66 3.74
CA GLU A 199 -10.31 17.76 4.69
C GLU A 199 -9.56 18.99 4.16
N LYS A 200 -9.07 18.95 2.92
CA LYS A 200 -8.29 20.01 2.27
C LYS A 200 -7.06 20.43 3.09
N ARG A 201 -6.48 19.51 3.86
CA ARG A 201 -5.24 19.67 4.65
C ARG A 201 -4.00 19.53 3.76
N VAL A 202 -3.92 20.34 2.71
CA VAL A 202 -2.92 20.25 1.63
C VAL A 202 -1.49 20.18 2.16
N LYS A 203 -1.12 21.09 3.07
CA LYS A 203 0.23 21.12 3.65
C LYS A 203 0.59 19.83 4.37
N GLU A 204 -0.33 19.32 5.17
CA GLU A 204 -0.10 18.10 5.96
C GLU A 204 -0.09 16.85 5.10
N ARG A 205 -0.93 16.81 4.05
CA ARG A 205 -0.87 15.78 3.01
C ARG A 205 0.52 15.75 2.35
N ASP A 206 1.01 16.91 1.92
CA ASP A 206 2.31 17.00 1.25
C ASP A 206 3.45 16.61 2.20
N THR A 207 3.40 17.07 3.46
CA THR A 207 4.33 16.63 4.52
C THR A 207 4.26 15.12 4.74
N PHE A 208 3.06 14.53 4.76
CA PHE A 208 2.89 13.09 4.92
C PHE A 208 3.50 12.31 3.74
N SER A 209 3.28 12.76 2.50
CA SER A 209 3.88 12.14 1.30
C SER A 209 5.40 12.22 1.31
N ILE A 210 5.99 13.35 1.74
CA ILE A 210 7.44 13.48 1.90
C ILE A 210 7.94 12.53 3.00
N ALA A 211 7.30 12.53 4.16
CA ALA A 211 7.68 11.66 5.27
C ALA A 211 7.62 10.17 4.91
N TRP A 212 6.64 9.78 4.09
CA TRP A 212 6.52 8.42 3.58
C TRP A 212 7.64 8.07 2.59
N GLY A 213 7.99 9.02 1.72
CA GLY A 213 9.14 8.94 0.82
C GLY A 213 10.45 8.70 1.59
N ASP A 214 10.73 9.56 2.56
CA ASP A 214 11.93 9.45 3.40
C ASP A 214 11.98 8.10 4.12
N ALA A 215 10.86 7.63 4.68
CA ALA A 215 10.81 6.31 5.32
C ALA A 215 11.12 5.18 4.32
N PHE A 216 10.62 5.26 3.09
CA PHE A 216 10.91 4.30 2.05
C PHE A 216 12.39 4.32 1.64
N GLU A 217 12.98 5.51 1.48
CA GLU A 217 14.41 5.67 1.19
C GLU A 217 15.28 5.08 2.29
N GLN A 218 14.93 5.32 3.55
CA GLN A 218 15.65 4.73 4.68
C GLN A 218 15.54 3.20 4.71
N TYR A 219 14.37 2.64 4.39
CA TYR A 219 14.20 1.19 4.26
C TYR A 219 15.16 0.61 3.22
N ILE A 220 15.16 1.16 2.00
CA ILE A 220 16.00 0.68 0.91
C ILE A 220 17.49 0.85 1.24
N SER A 221 17.86 1.99 1.84
CA SER A 221 19.22 2.24 2.30
C SER A 221 19.67 1.25 3.38
N SER A 222 18.78 0.88 4.31
CA SER A 222 19.04 -0.18 5.30
C SER A 222 19.27 -1.53 4.63
N CYS A 223 18.42 -1.92 3.68
CA CYS A 223 18.58 -3.18 2.94
C CYS A 223 19.91 -3.22 2.17
N PHE A 224 20.31 -2.14 1.51
CA PHE A 224 21.59 -2.08 0.81
C PHE A 224 22.78 -2.08 1.76
N SER A 225 22.69 -1.38 2.89
CA SER A 225 23.72 -1.39 3.92
C SER A 225 23.94 -2.79 4.47
N GLU A 226 22.88 -3.56 4.71
CA GLU A 226 22.97 -4.95 5.17
C GLU A 226 23.51 -5.89 4.08
N ALA A 227 23.05 -5.74 2.84
CA ALA A 227 23.42 -6.63 1.74
C ALA A 227 24.86 -6.41 1.24
N PHE A 228 25.32 -5.16 1.18
CA PHE A 228 26.59 -4.78 0.57
C PHE A 228 27.64 -4.25 1.57
N GLY A 229 27.22 -3.93 2.81
CA GLY A 229 28.11 -3.48 3.87
C GLY A 229 28.96 -2.28 3.45
N LYS A 230 30.28 -2.39 3.61
CA LYS A 230 31.27 -1.34 3.28
C LYS A 230 31.29 -0.91 1.82
N ASN A 231 30.65 -1.66 0.92
CA ASN A 231 30.60 -1.38 -0.51
C ASN A 231 29.40 -0.50 -0.89
N TYR A 232 28.54 -0.15 0.05
CA TYR A 232 27.41 0.76 -0.15
C TYR A 232 27.70 2.13 0.49
N TYR A 233 27.46 3.18 -0.29
CA TYR A 233 27.68 4.57 0.09
C TYR A 233 26.37 5.34 -0.06
N PRO A 234 25.63 5.59 1.04
CA PRO A 234 24.36 6.32 0.99
C PRO A 234 24.57 7.84 0.84
N ASN A 235 23.55 8.54 0.35
CA ASN A 235 23.42 10.00 0.34
C ASN A 235 24.65 10.73 -0.22
N LEU A 236 25.05 10.38 -1.45
CA LEU A 236 26.23 10.96 -2.09
C LEU A 236 26.01 12.43 -2.43
N THR A 237 26.84 13.28 -1.83
CA THR A 237 26.82 14.73 -2.01
C THR A 237 27.97 15.19 -2.90
N ASP A 238 27.66 16.14 -3.78
CA ASP A 238 28.68 16.84 -4.56
C ASP A 238 29.53 17.71 -3.62
N LYS A 239 30.85 17.53 -3.61
CA LYS A 239 31.74 18.25 -2.70
C LYS A 239 31.76 19.76 -2.94
N LYS A 240 31.47 20.23 -4.15
CA LYS A 240 31.49 21.65 -4.53
C LYS A 240 30.16 22.33 -4.21
N THR A 241 29.04 21.70 -4.55
CA THR A 241 27.71 22.31 -4.34
C THR A 241 27.08 21.93 -3.00
N ARG A 242 27.60 20.90 -2.32
CA ARG A 242 27.00 20.24 -1.14
C ARG A 242 25.60 19.69 -1.38
N GLU A 243 25.14 19.65 -2.62
CA GLU A 243 23.85 19.07 -2.98
C GLU A 243 23.98 17.56 -3.08
N GLN A 244 22.97 16.84 -2.59
CA GLN A 244 22.82 15.42 -2.85
C GLN A 244 22.58 15.22 -4.35
N LYS A 245 23.35 14.32 -4.97
CA LYS A 245 23.23 14.00 -6.40
C LYS A 245 22.67 12.60 -6.62
N LEU A 246 22.83 11.70 -5.65
CA LEU A 246 22.40 10.30 -5.72
C LEU A 246 22.04 9.81 -4.32
N ASP A 247 21.04 8.93 -4.25
CA ASP A 247 20.59 8.36 -2.98
C ASP A 247 21.53 7.25 -2.48
N GLY A 248 22.22 6.59 -3.41
CA GLY A 248 23.29 5.66 -3.05
C GLY A 248 24.21 5.27 -4.19
N LEU A 249 25.34 4.65 -3.82
CA LEU A 249 26.27 4.00 -4.74
C LEU A 249 26.70 2.66 -4.18
N ILE A 250 26.73 1.65 -5.05
CA ILE A 250 27.29 0.33 -4.72
C ILE A 250 28.55 0.13 -5.56
N ASP A 251 29.69 -0.02 -4.89
CA ASP A 251 30.99 -0.27 -5.49
C ASP A 251 31.30 -1.76 -5.49
N SER A 252 31.33 -2.36 -6.67
CA SER A 252 31.76 -3.74 -6.89
C SER A 252 33.04 -3.75 -7.71
N SER A 253 33.81 -4.84 -7.57
CA SER A 253 35.07 -5.08 -8.28
C SER A 253 35.05 -4.71 -9.78
N ASN A 254 33.92 -4.93 -10.46
CA ASN A 254 33.77 -4.71 -11.91
C ASN A 254 32.71 -3.68 -12.30
N PHE A 255 31.85 -3.26 -11.35
CA PHE A 255 30.69 -2.43 -11.64
C PHE A 255 30.45 -1.40 -10.54
N ILE A 256 30.04 -0.19 -10.94
CA ILE A 256 29.48 0.80 -10.04
C ILE A 256 27.99 0.91 -10.36
N PHE A 257 27.16 0.76 -9.34
CA PHE A 257 25.72 1.00 -9.45
C PHE A 257 25.40 2.34 -8.81
N LEU A 258 24.79 3.24 -9.59
CA LEU A 258 24.22 4.48 -9.08
C LEU A 258 22.74 4.21 -8.77
N VAL A 259 22.35 4.47 -7.53
CA VAL A 259 21.01 4.19 -7.00
C VAL A 259 20.25 5.49 -6.88
N GLU A 260 19.06 5.52 -7.48
CA GLU A 260 18.06 6.58 -7.30
C GLU A 260 16.78 5.95 -6.78
N ILE A 261 16.29 6.44 -5.64
CA ILE A 261 15.10 5.98 -4.96
C ILE A 261 14.03 7.06 -5.15
N LYS A 262 12.83 6.66 -5.55
CA LYS A 262 11.70 7.58 -5.80
C LYS A 262 10.45 7.01 -5.19
N ASN A 263 9.84 7.72 -4.24
CA ASN A 263 8.52 7.43 -3.62
C ASN A 263 7.83 6.15 -4.11
N MET A 264 8.05 5.05 -3.37
CA MET A 264 7.52 3.69 -3.59
C MET A 264 8.22 2.82 -4.65
N HIS A 265 9.24 3.33 -5.33
CA HIS A 265 10.04 2.64 -6.34
C HIS A 265 11.53 2.96 -6.21
N TRP A 266 12.38 2.14 -6.83
CA TRP A 266 13.79 2.47 -6.99
C TRP A 266 14.22 2.11 -8.42
N SER A 267 15.17 2.87 -8.94
CA SER A 267 15.78 2.65 -10.24
C SER A 267 17.30 2.66 -10.08
N TYR A 268 18.00 1.93 -10.93
CA TYR A 268 19.46 1.87 -10.89
C TYR A 268 20.04 2.06 -12.29
N LYS A 269 21.17 2.75 -12.35
CA LYS A 269 21.99 2.84 -13.56
C LYS A 269 23.32 2.14 -13.29
N THR A 270 23.64 1.19 -14.15
CA THR A 270 24.91 0.44 -14.06
C THR A 270 25.97 1.09 -14.92
N MET A 271 27.16 1.26 -14.38
CA MET A 271 28.34 1.70 -15.12
C MET A 271 29.49 0.69 -14.92
N VAL A 272 30.17 0.35 -16.01
CA VAL A 272 31.35 -0.54 -15.96
C VAL A 272 32.51 0.24 -15.34
N SER A 273 33.08 -0.27 -14.24
CA SER A 273 34.07 0.47 -13.45
C SER A 273 35.50 0.32 -13.96
N ARG A 274 35.78 -0.62 -14.88
CA ARG A 274 37.09 -0.80 -15.53
C ARG A 274 36.93 -1.18 -17.01
N LYS A 275 37.82 -0.68 -17.88
CA LYS A 275 38.02 -1.31 -19.21
C LYS A 275 38.35 -2.77 -18.95
N LEU A 276 37.56 -3.68 -19.52
CA LEU A 276 37.97 -5.07 -19.71
C LEU A 276 39.28 -5.00 -20.50
N GLU A 277 40.42 -5.22 -19.85
CA GLU A 277 41.62 -5.61 -20.58
C GLU A 277 41.32 -7.01 -21.13
N ALA A 278 41.31 -7.08 -22.45
CA ALA A 278 41.07 -8.30 -23.23
C ALA A 278 42.23 -9.27 -23.12
#